data_AF-A0A836VXU6-F1
#
_entry.id   AF-A0A836VXU6-F1
#
_cell.length_a   1.000
_cell.length_b   1.000
_cell.length_c   1.000
_cell.angle_alpha   90.00
_cell.angle_beta   90.00
_cell.angle_gamma   90.00
#
_symmetry.space_group_name_H-M   'P 1'
#
loop_
_entity.id
_entity.type
_entity.pdbx_description
1 polymer ?
#
loop_
_entity_poly.entity_id
_entity_poly.type
_entity_poly.pdbx_seq_one_letter_code
_entity_poly.pdbx_strand_id
1 'polypeptide(L)'
;MSAYYGWTSTIWPENGIEQPKSIQVAVPSLTFPQKTKKEIYQKISLPLFTYGQTLSDLFEDNLGKYDTKKYRFFDCLDGKTYTELTDMSSELPPGKAVWLITREPITLDVANGLSLPTDQPYSISLKKGWNMIGNPYSFPVAWADVDSVHSLRYYDGIDWLFVSVLEPYKGYAVYVERDTVVKFISKEVSNLYNLPKSDFVIKGEKWHIQLALKADSFKDVYNFAGAHPQATSKKDRYDYLEPPPIGSFVSLYFLNE
;
A
#
# COMPACT_ATOMS: atom_id res chain seq x y z
N MET A 1 33.56 -1.11 6.07
CA MET A 1 34.41 -1.13 7.28
C MET A 1 35.76 -0.54 6.88
N SER A 2 36.26 0.47 7.58
CA SER A 2 37.54 1.14 7.25
C SER A 2 38.63 0.63 8.18
N ALA A 3 39.71 0.12 7.60
CA ALA A 3 40.91 -0.27 8.33
C ALA A 3 42.06 0.67 7.91
N TYR A 4 42.83 1.12 8.90
CA TYR A 4 43.98 1.99 8.71
C TYR A 4 45.24 1.24 9.13
N TYR A 5 46.24 1.21 8.24
CA TYR A 5 47.58 0.73 8.56
C TYR A 5 48.60 1.72 7.98
N GLY A 6 49.29 2.47 8.85
CA GLY A 6 50.13 3.59 8.44
C GLY A 6 49.32 4.69 7.75
N TRP A 7 49.79 5.16 6.58
CA TRP A 7 49.12 6.18 5.76
C TRP A 7 48.11 5.58 4.75
N THR A 8 47.97 4.25 4.72
CA THR A 8 47.06 3.54 3.82
C THR A 8 45.73 3.27 4.52
N SER A 9 44.64 3.73 3.92
CA SER A 9 43.27 3.38 4.31
C SER A 9 42.67 2.44 3.27
N THR A 10 42.15 1.30 3.71
CA THR A 10 41.37 0.41 2.84
C THR A 10 39.92 0.37 3.31
N ILE A 11 39.01 0.61 2.39
CA ILE A 11 37.57 0.46 2.60
C ILE A 11 37.22 -0.94 2.10
N TRP A 12 36.68 -1.79 2.97
CA TRP A 12 36.19 -3.11 2.59
C TRP A 12 34.65 -3.15 2.57
N PRO A 13 34.04 -3.70 1.49
CA PRO A 13 34.70 -4.13 0.25
C PRO A 13 35.31 -2.94 -0.54
N GLU A 14 36.41 -3.19 -1.28
CA GLU A 14 36.95 -2.21 -2.23
C GLU A 14 35.82 -1.79 -3.18
N ASN A 15 35.68 -0.48 -3.42
CA ASN A 15 34.56 0.13 -4.13
C ASN A 15 33.18 -0.03 -3.47
N GLY A 16 33.08 -0.33 -2.17
CA GLY A 16 31.79 -0.54 -1.48
C GLY A 16 30.81 0.64 -1.51
N ILE A 17 31.27 1.85 -1.87
CA ILE A 17 30.42 3.02 -2.13
C ILE A 17 29.84 2.97 -3.55
N GLU A 18 30.56 2.41 -4.53
CA GLU A 18 30.14 2.27 -5.93
C GLU A 18 29.41 0.93 -6.20
N GLN A 19 29.70 -0.11 -5.42
CA GLN A 19 29.11 -1.44 -5.49
C GLN A 19 28.70 -1.91 -4.07
N PRO A 20 27.65 -1.33 -3.49
CA PRO A 20 27.16 -1.77 -2.19
C PRO A 20 26.73 -3.24 -2.29
N LYS A 21 27.31 -4.11 -1.45
CA LYS A 21 26.83 -5.49 -1.31
C LYS A 21 25.52 -5.47 -0.52
N SER A 22 24.43 -5.86 -1.17
CA SER A 22 23.17 -6.15 -0.49
C SER A 22 23.25 -7.50 0.20
N ILE A 23 22.90 -7.53 1.49
CA ILE A 23 22.76 -8.76 2.26
C ILE A 23 21.28 -8.89 2.61
N GLN A 24 20.65 -9.94 2.13
CA GLN A 24 19.31 -10.29 2.57
C GLN A 24 19.37 -10.94 3.94
N VAL A 25 18.43 -10.58 4.81
CA VAL A 25 18.35 -11.04 6.19
C VAL A 25 17.19 -12.01 6.30
N ALA A 26 17.45 -13.21 6.80
CA ALA A 26 16.40 -14.15 7.18
C ALA A 26 15.66 -13.59 8.41
N VAL A 27 14.34 -13.58 8.33
CA VAL A 27 13.45 -13.06 9.37
C VAL A 27 12.65 -14.24 9.94
N PRO A 28 13.07 -14.82 11.07
CA PRO A 28 12.41 -16.01 11.63
C PRO A 28 10.96 -15.74 12.02
N SER A 29 10.68 -14.55 12.54
CA SER A 29 9.34 -14.07 12.88
C SER A 29 9.28 -12.56 12.70
N LEU A 30 8.14 -12.07 12.21
CA LEU A 30 7.84 -10.65 12.05
C LEU A 30 6.44 -10.36 12.56
N THR A 31 6.35 -9.72 13.72
CA THR A 31 5.07 -9.29 14.30
C THR A 31 4.61 -7.97 13.69
N PHE A 32 3.32 -7.88 13.37
CA PHE A 32 2.69 -6.62 12.95
C PHE A 32 2.78 -5.60 14.09
N PRO A 33 3.09 -4.33 13.80
CA PRO A 33 3.32 -3.31 14.83
C PRO A 33 2.04 -2.94 15.59
N GLN A 34 0.87 -3.27 15.06
CA GLN A 34 -0.43 -2.99 15.66
C GLN A 34 -1.34 -4.21 15.54
N LYS A 35 -2.23 -4.37 16.51
CA LYS A 35 -3.34 -5.32 16.42
C LYS A 35 -4.31 -4.90 15.33
N THR A 36 -5.00 -5.87 14.76
CA THR A 36 -6.16 -5.58 13.91
C THR A 36 -7.22 -4.81 14.72
N LYS A 37 -7.88 -3.86 14.06
CA LYS A 37 -9.06 -3.19 14.62
C LYS A 37 -10.29 -4.11 14.55
N LYS A 38 -11.10 -4.08 15.61
CA LYS A 38 -12.37 -4.81 15.70
C LYS A 38 -13.35 -4.35 14.64
N GLU A 39 -13.82 -5.29 13.81
CA GLU A 39 -14.89 -5.11 12.82
C GLU A 39 -14.66 -3.96 11.83
N ILE A 40 -13.40 -3.62 11.59
CA ILE A 40 -12.98 -2.57 10.66
C ILE A 40 -12.13 -3.23 9.57
N TYR A 41 -12.52 -3.01 8.32
CA TYR A 41 -11.72 -3.39 7.16
C TYR A 41 -10.39 -2.66 7.17
N GLN A 42 -9.30 -3.41 7.01
CA GLN A 42 -7.93 -2.91 6.98
C GLN A 42 -7.21 -3.59 5.83
N LYS A 43 -6.38 -2.84 5.12
CA LYS A 43 -5.46 -3.47 4.17
C LYS A 43 -4.15 -3.77 4.83
N ILE A 44 -3.71 -5.01 4.67
CA ILE A 44 -2.42 -5.48 5.15
C ILE A 44 -1.52 -5.87 3.98
N SER A 45 -0.22 -5.75 4.18
CA SER A 45 0.81 -6.23 3.27
C SER A 45 2.00 -6.78 4.05
N LEU A 46 2.91 -7.48 3.39
CA LEU A 46 4.12 -8.00 4.01
C LEU A 46 5.38 -7.34 3.45
N PRO A 47 6.27 -6.80 4.32
CA PRO A 47 7.54 -6.22 3.90
C PRO A 47 8.65 -7.28 3.78
N LEU A 48 8.32 -8.47 3.30
CA LEU A 48 9.23 -9.62 3.20
C LEU A 48 8.84 -10.55 2.07
N PHE A 49 9.82 -11.26 1.54
CA PHE A 49 9.61 -12.40 0.67
C PHE A 49 9.28 -13.64 1.51
N THR A 50 8.20 -14.32 1.16
CA THR A 50 7.63 -15.44 1.95
C THR A 50 7.74 -16.80 1.25
N TYR A 51 8.53 -16.94 0.19
CA TYR A 51 8.72 -18.21 -0.54
C TYR A 51 7.43 -18.87 -1.05
N GLY A 52 6.39 -18.07 -1.38
CA GLY A 52 5.12 -18.58 -1.88
C GLY A 52 4.17 -19.13 -0.80
N GLN A 53 4.40 -18.80 0.48
CA GLN A 53 3.45 -19.10 1.55
C GLN A 53 2.06 -18.52 1.24
N THR A 54 1.05 -19.34 1.43
CA THR A 54 -0.37 -18.98 1.26
C THR A 54 -0.88 -18.20 2.48
N LEU A 55 -2.07 -17.61 2.38
CA LEU A 55 -2.71 -16.97 3.55
C LEU A 55 -2.92 -17.95 4.70
N SER A 56 -3.15 -19.24 4.43
CA SER A 56 -3.22 -20.27 5.48
C SER A 56 -1.88 -20.42 6.19
N ASP A 57 -0.80 -20.59 5.42
CA ASP A 57 0.56 -20.75 5.96
C ASP A 57 0.99 -19.53 6.78
N LEU A 58 0.56 -18.34 6.36
CA LEU A 58 0.96 -17.07 6.96
C LEU A 58 0.19 -16.72 8.23
N PHE A 59 -1.10 -17.07 8.34
CA PHE A 59 -1.98 -16.48 9.37
C PHE A 59 -2.86 -17.48 10.12
N GLU A 60 -2.90 -18.76 9.77
CA GLU A 60 -3.77 -19.74 10.46
C GLU A 60 -3.36 -19.98 11.92
N ASP A 61 -2.08 -19.86 12.25
CA ASP A 61 -1.59 -19.94 13.63
C ASP A 61 -2.07 -18.78 14.51
N ASN A 62 -2.29 -17.59 13.94
CA ASN A 62 -2.84 -16.42 14.62
C ASN A 62 -4.37 -16.39 14.62
N LEU A 63 -4.99 -16.65 13.46
CA LEU A 63 -6.42 -16.44 13.22
C LEU A 63 -7.25 -17.72 13.45
N GLY A 64 -6.59 -18.89 13.48
CA GLY A 64 -7.22 -20.20 13.37
C GLY A 64 -7.68 -20.51 11.94
N LYS A 65 -8.32 -21.66 11.76
CA LYS A 65 -8.96 -22.05 10.50
C LYS A 65 -9.98 -21.01 10.03
N TYR A 66 -10.15 -20.91 8.71
CA TYR A 66 -11.10 -19.99 8.10
C TYR A 66 -12.51 -20.12 8.67
N ASP A 67 -13.01 -19.00 9.21
CA ASP A 67 -14.33 -18.90 9.82
C ASP A 67 -14.87 -17.48 9.58
N THR A 68 -15.91 -17.37 8.75
CA THR A 68 -16.53 -16.10 8.36
C THR A 68 -17.10 -15.30 9.55
N LYS A 69 -17.30 -15.95 10.71
CA LYS A 69 -17.72 -15.28 11.95
C LYS A 69 -16.55 -14.69 12.75
N LYS A 70 -15.30 -15.05 12.41
CA LYS A 70 -14.08 -14.59 13.09
C LYS A 70 -13.27 -13.63 12.25
N TYR A 71 -13.04 -13.95 10.98
CA TYR A 71 -12.27 -13.08 10.07
C TYR A 71 -12.60 -13.40 8.62
N ARG A 72 -12.33 -12.44 7.73
CA ARG A 72 -12.52 -12.59 6.28
C ARG A 72 -11.41 -11.85 5.52
N PHE A 73 -10.94 -12.45 4.44
CA PHE A 73 -9.95 -11.86 3.53
C PHE A 73 -10.59 -11.51 2.18
N PHE A 74 -10.14 -10.43 1.55
CA PHE A 74 -10.58 -10.05 0.20
C PHE A 74 -9.46 -9.50 -0.66
N ASP A 75 -9.56 -9.69 -1.97
CA ASP A 75 -8.62 -9.18 -2.97
C ASP A 75 -9.34 -8.57 -4.17
N CYS A 76 -8.71 -7.64 -4.87
CA CYS A 76 -9.24 -6.99 -6.07
C CYS A 76 -8.57 -7.57 -7.33
N LEU A 77 -8.93 -8.80 -7.68
CA LEU A 77 -8.27 -9.55 -8.75
C LEU A 77 -8.52 -8.98 -10.16
N ASP A 78 -9.68 -8.36 -10.36
CA ASP A 78 -10.11 -7.78 -11.65
C ASP A 78 -9.90 -6.26 -11.74
N GLY A 79 -9.38 -5.66 -10.66
CA GLY A 79 -9.20 -4.22 -10.50
C GLY A 79 -10.50 -3.41 -10.44
N LYS A 80 -11.64 -4.05 -10.16
CA LYS A 80 -12.97 -3.45 -10.12
C LYS A 80 -13.80 -3.84 -8.91
N THR A 81 -13.73 -5.10 -8.47
CA THR A 81 -14.54 -5.65 -7.39
C THR A 81 -13.67 -6.44 -6.43
N TYR A 82 -14.14 -6.61 -5.19
CA TYR A 82 -13.43 -7.44 -4.22
C TYR A 82 -14.04 -8.84 -4.15
N THR A 83 -13.16 -9.84 -4.26
CA THR A 83 -13.48 -11.25 -4.12
C THR A 83 -13.04 -11.73 -2.75
N GLU A 84 -13.92 -12.41 -2.03
CA GLU A 84 -13.58 -13.04 -0.75
C GLU A 84 -12.70 -14.27 -0.97
N LEU A 85 -11.60 -14.37 -0.23
CA LEU A 85 -10.61 -15.44 -0.34
C LEU A 85 -10.92 -16.57 0.64
N THR A 86 -11.95 -17.37 0.34
CA THR A 86 -12.48 -18.38 1.27
C THR A 86 -11.63 -19.64 1.41
N ASP A 87 -10.77 -19.93 0.43
CA ASP A 87 -9.94 -21.14 0.41
C ASP A 87 -8.56 -20.94 1.06
N MET A 88 -8.23 -19.70 1.43
CA MET A 88 -6.95 -19.30 2.03
C MET A 88 -5.70 -19.70 1.21
N SER A 89 -5.86 -20.05 -0.07
CA SER A 89 -4.79 -20.56 -0.93
C SER A 89 -3.99 -19.45 -1.62
N SER A 90 -4.50 -18.22 -1.58
CA SER A 90 -3.86 -17.07 -2.21
C SER A 90 -2.52 -16.73 -1.54
N GLU A 91 -1.55 -16.32 -2.34
CA GLU A 91 -0.27 -15.81 -1.85
C GLU A 91 -0.32 -14.30 -1.56
N LEU A 92 0.53 -13.86 -0.65
CA LEU A 92 0.77 -12.45 -0.33
C LEU A 92 2.26 -12.09 -0.56
N PRO A 93 2.72 -12.02 -1.83
CA PRO A 93 4.09 -11.66 -2.15
C PRO A 93 4.41 -10.21 -1.76
N PRO A 94 5.70 -9.83 -1.67
CA PRO A 94 6.09 -8.45 -1.40
C PRO A 94 5.40 -7.46 -2.33
N GLY A 95 4.92 -6.35 -1.75
CA GLY A 95 4.30 -5.29 -2.52
C GLY A 95 2.86 -5.57 -2.97
N LYS A 96 2.28 -6.74 -2.65
CA LYS A 96 0.83 -6.99 -2.74
C LYS A 96 0.15 -6.62 -1.42
N ALA A 97 -1.10 -6.17 -1.49
CA ALA A 97 -1.95 -5.99 -0.32
C ALA A 97 -3.30 -6.71 -0.46
N VAL A 98 -3.85 -7.16 0.65
CA VAL A 98 -5.19 -7.75 0.76
C VAL A 98 -5.99 -7.09 1.86
N TRP A 99 -7.30 -7.15 1.77
CA TRP A 99 -8.19 -6.74 2.85
C TRP A 99 -8.28 -7.83 3.91
N LEU A 100 -8.33 -7.38 5.17
CA LEU A 100 -8.64 -8.18 6.33
C LEU A 100 -9.68 -7.45 7.19
N ILE A 101 -10.67 -8.19 7.66
CA ILE A 101 -11.55 -7.78 8.75
C ILE A 101 -11.55 -8.88 9.80
N THR A 102 -11.45 -8.51 11.08
CA THR A 102 -11.51 -9.45 12.20
C THR A 102 -12.62 -9.07 13.18
N ARG A 103 -13.27 -10.08 13.76
CA ARG A 103 -14.35 -9.93 14.75
C ARG A 103 -13.83 -9.39 16.09
N GLU A 104 -12.61 -9.76 16.45
CA GLU A 104 -11.92 -9.25 17.64
C GLU A 104 -10.51 -8.78 17.24
N PRO A 105 -9.89 -7.86 18.00
CA PRO A 105 -8.51 -7.44 17.78
C PRO A 105 -7.51 -8.58 17.96
N ILE A 106 -6.68 -8.84 16.95
CA ILE A 106 -5.68 -9.91 16.95
C ILE A 106 -4.30 -9.32 16.63
N THR A 107 -3.27 -9.79 17.34
CA THR A 107 -1.87 -9.55 16.93
C THR A 107 -1.53 -10.57 15.85
N LEU A 108 -1.08 -10.09 14.69
CA LEU A 108 -0.59 -10.95 13.62
C LEU A 108 0.92 -11.02 13.67
N ASP A 109 1.48 -12.17 13.34
CA ASP A 109 2.87 -12.34 12.98
C ASP A 109 2.99 -13.26 11.77
N VAL A 110 4.15 -13.24 11.13
CA VAL A 110 4.48 -14.19 10.05
C VAL A 110 5.87 -14.73 10.30
N ALA A 111 6.10 -15.99 9.91
CA ALA A 111 7.38 -16.65 10.09
C ALA A 111 8.09 -16.90 8.75
N ASN A 112 9.37 -17.25 8.84
CA ASN A 112 10.16 -17.76 7.71
C ASN A 112 10.23 -16.81 6.51
N GLY A 113 10.46 -15.52 6.78
CA GLY A 113 10.62 -14.49 5.77
C GLY A 113 12.08 -14.26 5.36
N LEU A 114 12.25 -13.57 4.23
CA LEU A 114 13.53 -13.03 3.79
C LEU A 114 13.35 -11.55 3.40
N SER A 115 14.25 -10.67 3.86
CA SER A 115 14.24 -9.28 3.41
C SER A 115 14.51 -9.20 1.90
N LEU A 116 13.99 -8.18 1.23
CA LEU A 116 14.34 -7.96 -0.17
C LEU A 116 15.76 -7.41 -0.34
N PRO A 117 16.39 -7.63 -1.49
CA PRO A 117 17.64 -6.96 -1.83
C PRO A 117 17.43 -5.44 -1.88
N THR A 118 18.41 -4.69 -1.39
CA THR A 118 18.38 -3.22 -1.34
C THR A 118 19.27 -2.55 -2.39
N ASP A 119 20.03 -3.35 -3.16
CA ASP A 119 20.92 -2.93 -4.25
C ASP A 119 20.24 -2.82 -5.61
N GLN A 120 18.99 -3.30 -5.73
CA GLN A 120 18.21 -3.24 -6.95
C GLN A 120 16.75 -2.86 -6.69
N PRO A 121 16.09 -2.17 -7.65
CA PRO A 121 14.68 -1.85 -7.51
C PRO A 121 13.79 -3.11 -7.55
N TYR A 122 12.77 -3.15 -6.71
CA TYR A 122 11.71 -4.15 -6.78
C TYR A 122 10.58 -3.70 -7.71
N SER A 123 10.26 -4.48 -8.73
CA SER A 123 9.26 -4.11 -9.73
C SER A 123 7.90 -4.74 -9.43
N ILE A 124 6.84 -3.94 -9.48
CA ILE A 124 5.46 -4.40 -9.36
C ILE A 124 4.71 -4.09 -10.65
N SER A 125 4.16 -5.13 -11.28
CA SER A 125 3.29 -4.99 -12.44
C SER A 125 1.89 -4.55 -12.00
N LEU A 126 1.43 -3.44 -12.55
CA LEU A 126 0.09 -2.91 -12.34
C LEU A 126 -0.75 -3.18 -13.58
N LYS A 127 -1.98 -3.66 -13.38
CA LYS A 127 -2.97 -3.87 -14.44
C LYS A 127 -3.88 -2.66 -14.57
N LYS A 128 -4.38 -2.39 -15.77
CA LYS A 128 -5.41 -1.37 -15.98
C LYS A 128 -6.54 -1.53 -14.95
N GLY A 129 -6.89 -0.45 -14.25
CA GLY A 129 -7.85 -0.46 -13.16
C GLY A 129 -7.19 -0.23 -11.80
N TRP A 130 -7.88 -0.64 -10.73
CA TRP A 130 -7.38 -0.54 -9.37
C TRP A 130 -6.42 -1.68 -9.03
N ASN A 131 -5.31 -1.35 -8.37
CA ASN A 131 -4.31 -2.31 -7.91
C ASN A 131 -4.11 -2.14 -6.40
N MET A 132 -4.13 -3.26 -5.68
CA MET A 132 -3.91 -3.31 -4.23
C MET A 132 -2.44 -3.57 -3.96
N ILE A 133 -1.71 -2.52 -3.60
CA ILE A 133 -0.25 -2.56 -3.43
C ILE A 133 0.13 -2.35 -1.97
N GLY A 134 1.28 -2.88 -1.57
CA GLY A 134 1.89 -2.68 -0.27
C GLY A 134 3.32 -2.14 -0.40
N ASN A 135 3.93 -1.81 0.74
CA ASN A 135 5.36 -1.56 0.77
C ASN A 135 6.12 -2.89 0.87
N PRO A 136 6.99 -3.24 -0.10
CA PRO A 136 7.82 -4.44 -0.02
C PRO A 136 8.92 -4.31 1.05
N TYR A 137 9.31 -3.11 1.46
CA TYR A 137 10.38 -2.89 2.42
C TYR A 137 9.85 -2.66 3.85
N SER A 138 10.69 -2.95 4.85
CA SER A 138 10.37 -2.84 6.28
C SER A 138 10.53 -1.42 6.85
N PHE A 139 10.69 -0.42 5.98
CA PHE A 139 10.82 1.00 6.31
C PHE A 139 9.95 1.86 5.38
N PRO A 140 9.53 3.06 5.78
CA PRO A 140 8.67 3.91 4.95
C PRO A 140 9.34 4.33 3.64
N VAL A 141 8.59 4.29 2.53
CA VAL A 141 9.04 4.72 1.19
C VAL A 141 8.17 5.88 0.69
N ALA A 142 8.78 6.93 0.15
CA ALA A 142 8.05 8.04 -0.45
C ALA A 142 7.42 7.58 -1.77
N TRP A 143 6.12 7.86 -1.97
CA TRP A 143 5.43 7.47 -3.20
C TRP A 143 6.05 8.14 -4.44
N ALA A 144 6.51 9.39 -4.32
CA ALA A 144 7.17 10.12 -5.40
C ALA A 144 8.48 9.46 -5.90
N ASP A 145 9.13 8.62 -5.08
CA ASP A 145 10.30 7.84 -5.48
C ASP A 145 9.92 6.55 -6.25
N VAL A 146 8.64 6.17 -6.21
CA VAL A 146 8.08 4.97 -6.88
C VAL A 146 7.31 5.36 -8.14
N ASP A 147 6.45 6.37 -8.03
CA ASP A 147 5.56 6.86 -9.07
C ASP A 147 5.17 8.33 -8.79
N SER A 148 5.30 9.18 -9.81
CA SER A 148 4.98 10.61 -9.73
C SER A 148 3.71 10.98 -10.51
N VAL A 149 3.09 10.00 -11.18
CA VAL A 149 1.95 10.20 -12.07
C VAL A 149 0.64 9.83 -11.39
N HIS A 150 0.59 8.67 -10.74
CA HIS A 150 -0.64 8.15 -10.15
C HIS A 150 -0.77 8.54 -8.68
N SER A 151 -2.01 8.63 -8.19
CA SER A 151 -2.29 8.95 -6.79
C SER A 151 -2.38 7.69 -5.94
N LEU A 152 -1.78 7.74 -4.75
CA LEU A 152 -1.82 6.66 -3.77
C LEU A 152 -2.96 6.89 -2.76
N ARG A 153 -3.79 5.88 -2.55
CA ARG A 153 -4.92 5.92 -1.62
C ARG A 153 -4.74 4.94 -0.46
N TYR A 154 -4.98 5.41 0.76
CA TYR A 154 -4.95 4.62 1.99
C TYR A 154 -6.34 4.61 2.63
N TYR A 155 -6.79 3.44 3.09
CA TYR A 155 -8.05 3.33 3.82
C TYR A 155 -7.78 3.35 5.33
N ASP A 156 -8.33 4.34 6.03
CA ASP A 156 -8.09 4.53 7.48
C ASP A 156 -9.02 3.71 8.39
N GLY A 157 -9.98 3.00 7.78
CA GLY A 157 -11.07 2.29 8.44
C GLY A 157 -12.43 2.95 8.26
N ILE A 158 -12.45 4.16 7.68
CA ILE A 158 -13.65 4.96 7.42
C ILE A 158 -13.66 5.38 5.96
N ASP A 159 -12.57 5.97 5.47
CA ASP A 159 -12.51 6.64 4.16
C ASP A 159 -11.16 6.43 3.44
N TRP A 160 -11.12 6.76 2.14
CA TRP A 160 -9.95 6.70 1.27
C TRP A 160 -9.18 8.01 1.23
N LEU A 161 -8.12 8.09 2.03
CA LEU A 161 -7.24 9.24 2.11
C LEU A 161 -6.20 9.22 0.99
N PHE A 162 -5.88 10.40 0.46
CA PHE A 162 -4.66 10.59 -0.32
C PHE A 162 -3.47 10.50 0.64
N VAL A 163 -2.45 9.73 0.26
CA VAL A 163 -1.19 9.60 1.01
C VAL A 163 0.02 9.76 0.10
N SER A 164 1.16 10.20 0.64
CA SER A 164 2.43 10.34 -0.08
C SER A 164 3.51 9.37 0.40
N VAL A 165 3.20 8.51 1.37
CA VAL A 165 4.12 7.56 2.00
C VAL A 165 3.49 6.18 2.04
N LEU A 166 4.30 5.19 1.66
CA LEU A 166 4.05 3.77 1.83
C LEU A 166 4.71 3.34 3.15
N GLU A 167 3.95 3.28 4.23
CA GLU A 167 4.39 2.64 5.47
C GLU A 167 4.38 1.10 5.35
N PRO A 168 5.32 0.40 6.00
CA PRO A 168 5.33 -1.07 6.04
C PRO A 168 4.06 -1.63 6.68
N TYR A 169 3.75 -2.90 6.39
CA TYR A 169 2.58 -3.65 6.88
C TYR A 169 1.21 -3.17 6.41
N LYS A 170 1.11 -1.98 5.82
CA LYS A 170 -0.13 -1.38 5.34
C LYS A 170 -0.31 -1.59 3.84
N GLY A 171 -1.56 -1.76 3.43
CA GLY A 171 -1.92 -1.76 2.02
C GLY A 171 -2.54 -0.46 1.53
N TYR A 172 -2.44 -0.24 0.22
CA TYR A 172 -2.83 0.96 -0.49
C TYR A 172 -3.57 0.59 -1.78
N ALA A 173 -4.20 1.57 -2.42
CA ALA A 173 -4.78 1.44 -3.75
C ALA A 173 -4.14 2.46 -4.70
N VAL A 174 -3.86 2.01 -5.92
CA VAL A 174 -3.45 2.86 -7.04
C VAL A 174 -4.26 2.50 -8.27
N TYR A 175 -4.75 3.51 -8.99
CA TYR A 175 -5.45 3.32 -10.25
C TYR A 175 -4.52 3.65 -11.42
N VAL A 176 -4.47 2.77 -12.42
CA VAL A 176 -3.71 3.00 -13.65
C VAL A 176 -4.59 2.81 -14.89
N GLU A 177 -4.42 3.66 -15.90
CA GLU A 177 -5.24 3.63 -17.13
C GLU A 177 -4.83 2.56 -18.13
N ARG A 178 -3.62 2.04 -17.98
CA ARG A 178 -3.01 1.02 -18.81
C ARG A 178 -2.07 0.20 -17.95
N ASP A 179 -1.83 -1.04 -18.38
CA ASP A 179 -0.82 -1.88 -17.78
C ASP A 179 0.52 -1.13 -17.74
N THR A 180 1.14 -1.12 -16.56
CA THR A 180 2.41 -0.43 -16.31
C THR A 180 3.21 -1.17 -15.25
N VAL A 181 4.44 -0.75 -15.02
CA VAL A 181 5.31 -1.29 -13.96
C VAL A 181 5.80 -0.13 -13.11
N VAL A 182 5.62 -0.23 -11.79
CA VAL A 182 6.24 0.70 -10.83
C VAL A 182 7.48 0.06 -10.22
N LYS A 183 8.47 0.87 -9.89
CA LYS A 183 9.76 0.41 -9.37
C LYS A 183 9.98 0.99 -7.98
N PHE A 184 10.01 0.12 -6.98
CA PHE A 184 10.33 0.47 -5.62
C PHE A 184 11.84 0.47 -5.46
N ILE A 185 12.42 1.64 -5.18
CA ILE A 185 13.82 1.76 -4.79
C ILE A 185 13.93 1.65 -3.27
N SER A 186 14.99 1.00 -2.78
CA SER A 186 15.27 0.87 -1.35
C SER A 186 15.79 2.19 -0.77
N LYS A 187 14.90 3.18 -0.65
CA LYS A 187 15.21 4.50 -0.11
C LYS A 187 14.21 4.82 1.01
N GLU A 188 14.72 4.78 2.24
CA GLU A 188 13.95 5.17 3.41
C GLU A 188 13.67 6.67 3.42
N VAL A 189 12.45 7.03 3.81
CA VAL A 189 12.09 8.42 4.06
C VAL A 189 12.92 8.97 5.22
N SER A 190 13.84 9.89 4.93
CA SER A 190 14.75 10.47 5.91
C SER A 190 14.05 11.41 6.91
N ASN A 191 12.94 12.04 6.49
CA ASN A 191 12.15 12.92 7.36
C ASN A 191 10.67 12.93 6.97
N LEU A 192 9.85 12.17 7.71
CA LEU A 192 8.41 12.07 7.50
C LEU A 192 7.68 13.42 7.67
N TYR A 193 8.24 14.36 8.45
CA TYR A 193 7.61 15.67 8.71
C TYR A 193 7.70 16.64 7.52
N ASN A 194 8.70 16.47 6.65
CA ASN A 194 8.93 17.36 5.50
C ASN A 194 8.33 16.83 4.20
N LEU A 195 7.73 15.64 4.23
CA LEU A 195 7.01 15.17 3.07
C LEU A 195 5.75 16.01 2.91
N PRO A 196 5.42 16.44 1.68
CA PRO A 196 4.14 17.07 1.44
C PRO A 196 3.07 16.10 1.94
N LYS A 197 2.30 16.52 2.94
CA LYS A 197 1.01 15.89 3.20
C LYS A 197 0.30 15.94 1.86
N SER A 198 -0.09 14.78 1.34
CA SER A 198 -1.03 14.75 0.22
C SER A 198 -2.40 15.09 0.78
N ASP A 199 -2.53 16.29 1.32
CA ASP A 199 -3.82 16.92 1.39
C ASP A 199 -4.28 17.00 -0.07
N PHE A 200 -5.54 16.65 -0.31
CA PHE A 200 -6.18 16.90 -1.60
C PHE A 200 -6.23 18.42 -1.78
N VAL A 201 -5.12 19.02 -2.24
CA VAL A 201 -5.04 20.46 -2.44
C VAL A 201 -5.45 20.75 -3.87
N ILE A 202 -6.72 21.11 -4.01
CA ILE A 202 -7.29 21.81 -5.14
C ILE A 202 -6.44 23.08 -5.39
N LYS A 203 -5.53 23.04 -6.36
CA LYS A 203 -4.67 24.17 -6.74
C LYS A 203 -5.01 24.63 -8.15
N GLY A 204 -5.14 25.95 -8.31
CA GLY A 204 -5.34 26.58 -9.63
C GLY A 204 -6.77 26.53 -10.15
N GLU A 205 -7.74 26.06 -9.36
CA GLU A 205 -9.14 25.96 -9.76
C GLU A 205 -9.84 27.33 -9.81
N LYS A 206 -10.79 27.48 -10.74
CA LYS A 206 -11.68 28.64 -10.78
C LYS A 206 -12.73 28.58 -9.68
N TRP A 207 -13.29 27.40 -9.47
CA TRP A 207 -14.25 27.10 -8.41
C TRP A 207 -14.34 25.59 -8.19
N HIS A 208 -14.75 25.20 -6.99
CA HIS A 208 -15.17 23.84 -6.67
C HIS A 208 -16.33 23.86 -5.68
N ILE A 209 -17.04 22.75 -5.61
CA ILE A 209 -17.99 22.40 -4.55
C ILE A 209 -17.54 21.08 -3.93
N GLN A 210 -17.77 20.94 -2.63
CA GLN A 210 -17.61 19.67 -1.93
C GLN A 210 -18.98 19.16 -1.52
N LEU A 211 -19.28 17.91 -1.86
CA LEU A 211 -20.45 17.20 -1.37
C LEU A 211 -20.00 16.15 -0.36
N ALA A 212 -20.70 16.07 0.76
CA ALA A 212 -20.41 15.13 1.82
C ALA A 212 -21.68 14.39 2.20
N LEU A 213 -21.63 13.07 2.21
CA LEU A 213 -22.69 12.19 2.66
C LEU A 213 -22.30 11.58 4.00
N LYS A 214 -23.23 11.61 4.96
CA LYS A 214 -23.07 10.94 6.25
C LYS A 214 -24.38 10.25 6.60
N ALA A 215 -24.31 8.95 6.85
CA ALA A 215 -25.43 8.13 7.31
C ALA A 215 -24.95 7.27 8.48
N ASP A 216 -25.43 7.55 9.68
CA ASP A 216 -24.98 6.91 10.94
C ASP A 216 -23.44 6.90 11.09
N SER A 217 -22.84 5.72 11.06
CA SER A 217 -21.39 5.50 11.12
C SER A 217 -20.69 5.58 9.76
N PHE A 218 -21.44 5.57 8.65
CA PHE A 218 -20.90 5.63 7.30
C PHE A 218 -20.74 7.07 6.83
N LYS A 219 -19.66 7.32 6.11
CA LYS A 219 -19.29 8.63 5.60
C LYS A 219 -18.69 8.47 4.21
N ASP A 220 -18.97 9.45 3.38
CA ASP A 220 -18.31 9.67 2.11
C ASP A 220 -18.18 11.19 1.93
N VAL A 221 -17.01 11.73 2.28
CA VAL A 221 -16.84 13.17 2.50
C VAL A 221 -15.86 13.84 1.53
N TYR A 222 -15.15 13.07 0.70
CA TYR A 222 -14.13 13.60 -0.22
C TYR A 222 -14.61 13.66 -1.68
N ASN A 223 -15.84 14.14 -1.90
CA ASN A 223 -16.39 14.33 -3.23
C ASN A 223 -16.33 15.78 -3.67
N PHE A 224 -15.57 16.05 -4.71
CA PHE A 224 -15.40 17.39 -5.26
C PHE A 224 -15.83 17.43 -6.72
N ALA A 225 -16.56 18.48 -7.08
CA ALA A 225 -16.79 18.87 -8.47
C ALA A 225 -16.32 20.30 -8.64
N GLY A 226 -15.64 20.60 -9.74
CA GLY A 226 -15.06 21.92 -9.95
C GLY A 226 -14.65 22.17 -11.37
N ALA A 227 -14.11 23.37 -11.60
CA ALA A 227 -13.56 23.77 -12.88
C ALA A 227 -12.11 24.21 -12.72
N HIS A 228 -11.20 23.49 -13.37
CA HIS A 228 -9.80 23.87 -13.46
C HIS A 228 -9.52 24.50 -14.85
N PRO A 229 -8.76 25.61 -14.97
CA PRO A 229 -8.45 26.26 -16.25
C PRO A 229 -7.77 25.36 -17.28
N GLN A 230 -7.08 24.32 -16.81
CA GLN A 230 -6.40 23.32 -17.63
C GLN A 230 -7.13 21.97 -17.67
N ALA A 231 -8.31 21.86 -17.03
CA ALA A 231 -9.14 20.67 -17.18
C ALA A 231 -9.77 20.66 -18.58
N THR A 232 -10.01 19.45 -19.08
CA THR A 232 -10.66 19.18 -20.35
C THR A 232 -12.04 18.61 -20.10
N SER A 233 -12.86 18.50 -21.15
CA SER A 233 -14.16 17.81 -21.07
C SER A 233 -14.03 16.29 -21.09
N LYS A 234 -12.81 15.75 -21.03
CA LYS A 234 -12.52 14.32 -21.02
C LYS A 234 -11.74 14.01 -19.74
N LYS A 235 -11.67 12.72 -19.40
CA LYS A 235 -10.87 12.26 -18.28
C LYS A 235 -9.42 12.78 -18.37
N ASP A 236 -9.00 13.50 -17.34
CA ASP A 236 -7.68 14.08 -17.23
C ASP A 236 -7.09 13.95 -15.81
N ARG A 237 -5.99 14.67 -15.54
CA ARG A 237 -5.26 14.57 -14.27
C ARG A 237 -5.99 15.18 -13.06
N TYR A 238 -7.08 15.91 -13.29
CA TYR A 238 -7.94 16.50 -12.27
C TYR A 238 -9.13 15.59 -11.94
N ASP A 239 -9.32 14.50 -12.68
CA ASP A 239 -10.34 13.48 -12.41
C ASP A 239 -9.78 12.38 -11.52
N TYR A 240 -10.20 12.40 -10.24
CA TYR A 240 -9.81 11.38 -9.28
C TYR A 240 -10.91 10.33 -9.15
N LEU A 241 -10.53 9.07 -9.33
CA LEU A 241 -11.42 7.94 -9.06
C LEU A 241 -11.30 7.51 -7.61
N GLU A 242 -12.40 6.98 -7.08
CA GLU A 242 -12.39 6.27 -5.79
C GLU A 242 -12.13 4.78 -5.99
N PRO A 243 -11.34 4.16 -5.10
CA PRO A 243 -11.19 2.71 -5.10
C PRO A 243 -12.55 2.02 -4.90
N PRO A 244 -12.70 0.75 -5.32
CA PRO A 244 -13.95 0.03 -5.13
C PRO A 244 -14.32 0.00 -3.65
N PRO A 245 -15.62 0.07 -3.33
CA PRO A 245 -16.08 0.01 -1.95
C PRO A 245 -15.97 -1.42 -1.38
N ILE A 246 -15.77 -1.53 -0.06
CA ILE A 246 -15.71 -2.80 0.67
C ILE A 246 -16.74 -2.81 1.81
N GLY A 247 -17.51 -3.90 1.94
CA GLY A 247 -18.51 -4.05 2.99
C GLY A 247 -19.80 -3.25 2.75
N SER A 248 -20.44 -2.79 3.83
CA SER A 248 -21.55 -1.84 3.76
C SER A 248 -21.02 -0.43 3.68
N PHE A 249 -21.56 0.38 2.78
CA PHE A 249 -21.08 1.74 2.53
C PHE A 249 -22.23 2.64 2.08
N VAL A 250 -22.02 3.95 2.23
CA VAL A 250 -22.73 4.96 1.43
C VAL A 250 -21.74 5.51 0.43
N SER A 251 -22.20 5.81 -0.78
CA SER A 251 -21.37 6.39 -1.82
C SER A 251 -22.09 7.52 -2.53
N LEU A 252 -21.37 8.61 -2.71
CA LEU A 252 -21.67 9.74 -3.54
C LEU A 252 -20.52 9.84 -4.53
N TYR A 253 -20.81 9.94 -5.83
CA TYR A 253 -19.76 10.09 -6.84
C TYR A 253 -20.31 10.84 -8.05
N PHE A 254 -19.42 11.45 -8.81
CA PHE A 254 -19.75 12.08 -10.08
C PHE A 254 -19.56 11.07 -11.22
N LEU A 255 -20.55 10.96 -12.09
CA LEU A 255 -20.43 10.18 -13.32
C LEU A 255 -19.55 10.97 -14.30
N ASN A 256 -18.45 10.38 -14.73
CA ASN A 256 -17.66 10.88 -15.87
C ASN A 256 -18.06 10.07 -17.11
N GLU A 257 -18.65 10.76 -18.10
CA GLU A 257 -18.94 10.22 -19.44
C GLU A 257 -17.73 10.33 -20.39
#